data_AF-A0A0F8CBI9-F1
#
_entry.id   AF-A0A0F8CBI9-F1
#
_cell.length_a   1.000
_cell.length_b   1.000
_cell.length_c   1.000
_cell.angle_alpha   90.00
_cell.angle_beta   90.00
_cell.angle_gamma   90.00
#
_symmetry.space_group_name_H-M   'P 1'
#
loop_
_entity.id
_entity.type
_entity.pdbx_description
1 polymer ?
#
loop_
_entity_poly.entity_id
_entity_poly.type
_entity_poly.pdbx_seq_one_letter_code
_entity_poly.pdbx_strand_id
1 'polypeptide(L)'
;MQVVKLSLKKANKIPIEADNVNPDNFAGKTTEEIKAIPVLYGNGQCPLGDLFNVEAEGSDSVENTKIVFEGDVSRVKRIGQNMSAGEIEINGNVDMHCGSGMKGGKVVINGDADSWLGCEMAGGEIILNGNASYYVGAGYRGESCGMRGGKITVNGNTKDYLGEHMCGGEILVKGDVGLLPAISNNGGKIVIEGKATMPASEMKNGTVIINGEVSDLLPSYKEEGTEEVEGVTYRKFVGDVNVGGKGVLLIK
;
A
#
# COMPACT_ATOMS: atom_id res chain seq x y z
N MET A 1 -23.70 6.02 -11.16
CA MET A 1 -22.26 6.07 -10.86
C MET A 1 -21.84 7.52 -10.79
N GLN A 2 -21.16 7.92 -9.72
CA GLN A 2 -20.55 9.24 -9.59
C GLN A 2 -19.08 9.14 -10.00
N VAL A 3 -18.64 10.04 -10.88
CA VAL A 3 -17.25 10.11 -11.32
C VAL A 3 -16.72 11.50 -11.05
N VAL A 4 -15.59 11.60 -10.34
CA VAL A 4 -14.96 12.86 -10.00
C VAL A 4 -13.55 12.88 -10.55
N LYS A 5 -13.27 13.79 -11.48
CA LYS A 5 -11.94 14.00 -12.05
C LYS A 5 -11.24 15.16 -11.34
N LEU A 6 -9.98 14.94 -11.00
CA LEU A 6 -9.12 15.91 -10.34
C LEU A 6 -7.83 16.07 -11.15
N SER A 7 -7.45 17.31 -11.45
CA SER A 7 -6.14 17.63 -12.01
C SER A 7 -5.50 18.81 -11.28
N LEU A 8 -4.20 18.74 -11.00
CA LEU A 8 -3.50 19.83 -10.34
C LEU A 8 -3.47 21.08 -11.23
N LYS A 9 -3.86 22.23 -10.68
CA LYS A 9 -3.81 23.52 -11.41
C LYS A 9 -2.37 23.95 -11.73
N LYS A 10 -1.43 23.56 -10.88
CA LYS A 10 0.00 23.85 -10.99
C LYS A 10 0.81 22.83 -10.19
N ALA A 11 2.07 22.64 -10.57
CA ALA A 11 3.00 21.86 -9.77
C ALA A 11 3.21 22.52 -8.40
N ASN A 12 3.19 21.72 -7.34
CA ASN A 12 3.32 22.20 -5.96
C ASN A 12 4.73 21.98 -5.42
N LYS A 13 5.30 23.01 -4.79
CA LYS A 13 6.58 22.91 -4.08
C LYS A 13 6.41 22.42 -2.64
N ILE A 14 5.26 22.70 -2.04
CA ILE A 14 4.88 22.27 -0.69
C ILE A 14 3.91 21.09 -0.85
N PRO A 15 4.08 19.98 -0.11
CA PRO A 15 3.16 18.85 -0.22
C PRO A 15 1.73 19.25 0.20
N ILE A 16 0.76 18.59 -0.43
CA ILE A 16 -0.65 18.62 -0.03
C ILE A 16 -0.90 17.37 0.83
N GLU A 17 -1.57 17.50 1.98
CA GLU A 17 -2.15 16.34 2.66
C GLU A 17 -3.64 16.28 2.32
N ALA A 18 -4.03 15.18 1.68
CA ALA A 18 -5.33 14.96 1.09
C ALA A 18 -6.05 13.76 1.75
N ASP A 19 -5.95 13.64 3.07
CA ASP A 19 -6.60 12.60 3.87
C ASP A 19 -8.13 12.56 3.69
N ASN A 20 -8.73 13.72 3.36
CA ASN A 20 -10.15 13.83 3.06
C ASN A 20 -10.51 13.51 1.59
N VAL A 21 -9.54 13.21 0.73
CA VAL A 21 -9.78 12.88 -0.68
C VAL A 21 -9.92 11.37 -0.84
N ASN A 22 -11.16 10.92 -0.68
CA ASN A 22 -11.58 9.54 -0.80
C ASN A 22 -13.08 9.46 -1.20
N PRO A 23 -13.57 8.32 -1.69
CA PRO A 23 -14.97 8.14 -2.08
C PRO A 23 -15.97 8.42 -0.95
N ASP A 24 -15.66 8.04 0.30
CA ASP A 24 -16.53 8.28 1.46
C ASP A 24 -16.86 9.77 1.63
N ASN A 25 -15.89 10.63 1.38
CA ASN A 25 -16.05 12.08 1.45
C ASN A 25 -16.57 12.71 0.16
N PHE A 26 -16.67 11.99 -0.96
CA PHE A 26 -17.08 12.54 -2.25
C PHE A 26 -18.49 12.11 -2.65
N ALA A 27 -18.91 10.92 -2.21
CA ALA A 27 -20.21 10.34 -2.51
C ALA A 27 -21.36 11.32 -2.25
N GLY A 28 -22.28 11.40 -3.19
CA GLY A 28 -23.47 12.26 -3.13
C GLY A 28 -23.22 13.76 -3.39
N LYS A 29 -21.98 14.25 -3.27
CA LYS A 29 -21.66 15.68 -3.32
C LYS A 29 -21.60 16.23 -4.74
N THR A 30 -22.04 17.47 -4.88
CA THR A 30 -21.88 18.29 -6.08
C THR A 30 -20.43 18.72 -6.28
N THR A 31 -20.09 19.18 -7.49
CA THR A 31 -18.76 19.74 -7.81
C THR A 31 -18.33 20.83 -6.84
N GLU A 32 -19.23 21.75 -6.46
CA GLU A 32 -18.89 22.87 -5.57
C GLU A 32 -18.67 22.41 -4.12
N GLU A 33 -19.44 21.43 -3.65
CA GLU A 33 -19.21 20.82 -2.34
C GLU A 33 -17.88 20.05 -2.30
N ILE A 34 -17.51 19.37 -3.38
CA ILE A 34 -16.21 18.69 -3.51
C ILE A 34 -15.06 19.71 -3.50
N LYS A 35 -15.19 20.81 -4.26
CA LYS A 35 -14.19 21.90 -4.25
C LYS A 35 -14.01 22.49 -2.85
N ALA A 36 -15.05 22.53 -2.03
CA ALA A 36 -15.02 23.06 -0.67
C ALA A 36 -14.39 22.09 0.35
N ILE A 37 -14.12 20.83 0.00
CA ILE A 37 -13.48 19.86 0.90
C ILE A 37 -12.12 20.40 1.31
N PRO A 38 -11.80 20.48 2.61
CA PRO A 38 -10.54 21.03 3.03
C PRO A 38 -9.39 20.03 2.88
N VAL A 39 -8.24 20.55 2.48
CA VAL A 39 -6.95 19.86 2.42
C VAL A 39 -5.88 20.71 3.11
N LEU A 40 -4.79 20.08 3.57
CA LEU A 40 -3.66 20.81 4.13
C LEU A 40 -2.66 21.16 3.02
N TYR A 41 -2.13 22.38 3.07
CA TYR A 41 -1.04 22.84 2.23
C TYR A 41 0.05 23.43 3.13
N GLY A 42 1.05 22.60 3.45
CA GLY A 42 2.04 22.93 4.47
C GLY A 42 1.40 23.07 5.86
N ASN A 43 1.54 24.24 6.48
CA ASN A 43 0.98 24.53 7.81
C ASN A 43 -0.41 25.20 7.77
N GLY A 44 -0.99 25.35 6.58
CA GLY A 44 -2.31 25.95 6.37
C GLY A 44 -3.32 24.95 5.83
N GLN A 45 -4.59 25.33 5.86
CA GLN A 45 -5.70 24.57 5.29
C GLN A 45 -6.35 25.43 4.20
N CYS A 46 -6.71 24.81 3.08
CA CYS A 46 -7.46 25.47 2.02
C CYS A 46 -8.47 24.50 1.39
N PRO A 47 -9.48 25.01 0.68
CA PRO A 47 -10.36 24.21 -0.16
C PRO A 47 -9.59 23.43 -1.23
N LEU A 48 -10.03 22.22 -1.55
CA LEU A 48 -9.49 21.38 -2.61
C LEU A 48 -9.50 22.10 -3.97
N GLY A 49 -10.57 22.85 -4.22
CA GLY A 49 -10.78 23.63 -5.43
C GLY A 49 -9.76 24.74 -5.65
N ASP A 50 -9.00 25.16 -4.63
CA ASP A 50 -7.91 26.13 -4.80
C ASP A 50 -6.69 25.51 -5.48
N LEU A 51 -6.50 24.20 -5.34
CA LEU A 51 -5.33 23.46 -5.79
C LEU A 51 -5.61 22.57 -7.01
N PHE A 52 -6.86 22.10 -7.15
CA PHE A 52 -7.28 21.19 -8.21
C PHE A 52 -8.38 21.81 -9.09
N ASN A 53 -8.34 21.49 -10.38
CA ASN A 53 -9.54 21.51 -11.21
C ASN A 53 -10.38 20.30 -10.82
N VAL A 54 -11.69 20.51 -10.64
CA VAL A 54 -12.63 19.49 -10.17
C VAL A 54 -13.79 19.41 -11.15
N GLU A 55 -14.00 18.24 -11.72
CA GLU A 55 -15.14 17.92 -12.58
C GLU A 55 -15.86 16.72 -11.98
N ALA A 56 -17.11 16.90 -11.55
CA ALA A 56 -17.92 15.81 -11.02
C ALA A 56 -19.13 15.56 -11.94
N GLU A 57 -19.33 14.31 -12.31
CA GLU A 57 -20.47 13.82 -13.08
C GLU A 57 -21.25 12.81 -12.24
N GLY A 58 -22.58 12.96 -12.21
CA GLY A 58 -23.45 12.12 -11.40
C GLY A 58 -23.36 12.39 -9.90
N SER A 59 -24.10 11.60 -9.13
CA SER A 59 -24.16 11.61 -7.68
C SER A 59 -24.67 10.23 -7.26
N ASP A 60 -23.95 9.53 -6.37
CA ASP A 60 -24.23 8.12 -6.05
C ASP A 60 -23.70 7.76 -4.66
N SER A 61 -23.90 6.51 -4.24
CA SER A 61 -23.33 5.96 -3.01
C SER A 61 -21.81 5.81 -3.09
N VAL A 62 -21.17 5.53 -1.95
CA VAL A 62 -19.71 5.37 -1.85
C VAL A 62 -19.21 4.24 -2.75
N GLU A 63 -19.92 3.12 -2.80
CA GLU A 63 -19.59 1.96 -3.63
C GLU A 63 -19.56 2.28 -5.13
N ASN A 64 -20.37 3.25 -5.56
CA ASN A 64 -20.52 3.69 -6.95
C ASN A 64 -19.82 5.03 -7.23
N THR A 65 -18.89 5.44 -6.36
CA THR A 65 -18.10 6.66 -6.52
C THR A 65 -16.69 6.32 -6.97
N LYS A 66 -16.28 6.88 -8.11
CA LYS A 66 -14.93 6.77 -8.67
C LYS A 66 -14.25 8.13 -8.71
N ILE A 67 -13.04 8.23 -8.14
CA ILE A 67 -12.19 9.42 -8.22
C ILE A 67 -11.05 9.12 -9.19
N VAL A 68 -10.84 10.01 -10.17
CA VAL A 68 -9.77 9.89 -11.16
C VAL A 68 -8.84 11.08 -11.04
N PHE A 69 -7.58 10.84 -10.73
CA PHE A 69 -6.53 11.85 -10.82
C PHE A 69 -5.92 11.83 -12.21
N GLU A 70 -6.04 12.95 -12.93
CA GLU A 70 -5.44 13.15 -14.24
C GLU A 70 -4.11 13.91 -14.08
N GLY A 71 -3.01 13.16 -14.12
CA GLY A 71 -1.64 13.67 -14.03
C GLY A 71 -0.90 13.24 -12.76
N ASP A 72 0.34 13.71 -12.67
CA ASP A 72 1.26 13.40 -11.56
C ASP A 72 0.84 14.12 -10.27
N VAL A 73 0.66 13.34 -9.20
CA VAL A 73 0.33 13.80 -7.84
C VAL A 73 1.39 13.34 -6.83
N SER A 74 2.67 13.28 -7.25
CA SER A 74 3.85 12.94 -6.43
C SER A 74 4.09 13.85 -5.23
N ARG A 75 3.33 14.94 -5.10
CA ARG A 75 3.36 15.88 -3.97
C ARG A 75 2.02 15.96 -3.22
N VAL A 76 1.18 14.94 -3.36
CA VAL A 76 -0.12 14.82 -2.70
C VAL A 76 -0.14 13.54 -1.89
N LYS A 77 -0.10 13.70 -0.57
CA LYS A 77 -0.04 12.61 0.41
C LYS A 77 -1.43 12.16 0.79
N ARG A 78 -1.53 10.94 1.33
CA ARG A 78 -2.73 10.42 2.03
C ARG A 78 -3.99 10.27 1.15
N ILE A 79 -3.84 10.23 -0.17
CA ILE A 79 -4.97 9.95 -1.08
C ILE A 79 -5.58 8.59 -0.73
N GLY A 80 -6.91 8.51 -0.61
CA GLY A 80 -7.61 7.28 -0.28
C GLY A 80 -7.45 6.82 1.17
N GLN A 81 -6.91 7.67 2.05
CA GLN A 81 -6.78 7.32 3.46
C GLN A 81 -8.16 6.98 4.06
N ASN A 82 -8.21 5.88 4.80
CA ASN A 82 -9.39 5.34 5.49
C ASN A 82 -10.61 5.02 4.61
N MET A 83 -10.48 4.99 3.28
CA MET A 83 -11.62 4.72 2.41
C MET A 83 -12.25 3.35 2.68
N SER A 84 -13.59 3.29 2.62
CA SER A 84 -14.36 2.07 2.93
C SER A 84 -14.90 1.34 1.71
N ALA A 85 -15.14 2.06 0.61
CA ALA A 85 -15.63 1.52 -0.65
C ALA A 85 -15.28 2.46 -1.81
N GLY A 86 -15.78 2.17 -3.01
CA GLY A 86 -15.54 2.96 -4.21
C GLY A 86 -14.16 2.72 -4.82
N GLU A 87 -13.80 3.56 -5.79
CA GLU A 87 -12.57 3.41 -6.57
C GLU A 87 -11.79 4.72 -6.66
N ILE A 88 -10.46 4.63 -6.57
CA ILE A 88 -9.55 5.72 -6.90
C ILE A 88 -8.61 5.23 -8.00
N GLU A 89 -8.50 6.00 -9.08
CA GLU A 89 -7.54 5.78 -10.15
C GLU A 89 -6.59 6.98 -10.25
N ILE A 90 -5.28 6.74 -10.21
CA ILE A 90 -4.25 7.76 -10.29
C ILE A 90 -3.45 7.57 -11.57
N ASN A 91 -3.62 8.47 -12.54
CA ASN A 91 -2.89 8.47 -13.80
C ASN A 91 -1.56 9.23 -13.69
N GLY A 92 -0.69 8.76 -12.79
CA GLY A 92 0.60 9.35 -12.49
C GLY A 92 1.20 8.81 -11.18
N ASN A 93 2.24 9.49 -10.70
CA ASN A 93 2.89 9.16 -9.43
C ASN A 93 2.09 9.69 -8.22
N VAL A 94 2.28 9.10 -7.05
CA VAL A 94 1.66 9.52 -5.78
C VAL A 94 2.67 9.62 -4.64
N ASP A 95 2.46 10.58 -3.73
CA ASP A 95 3.29 10.77 -2.52
C ASP A 95 2.90 9.75 -1.43
N MET A 96 3.45 9.94 -0.23
CA MET A 96 3.37 9.04 0.91
C MET A 96 1.94 8.76 1.38
N HIS A 97 1.75 7.60 2.02
CA HIS A 97 0.51 7.19 2.72
C HIS A 97 -0.73 7.02 1.84
N CYS A 98 -0.58 6.82 0.52
CA CYS A 98 -1.72 6.46 -0.32
C CYS A 98 -2.38 5.16 0.19
N GLY A 99 -3.70 5.18 0.37
CA GLY A 99 -4.46 4.03 0.90
C GLY A 99 -4.18 3.67 2.36
N SER A 100 -3.56 4.57 3.15
CA SER A 100 -3.31 4.28 4.57
C SER A 100 -4.63 4.06 5.33
N GLY A 101 -4.70 3.02 6.16
CA GLY A 101 -5.90 2.67 6.91
C GLY A 101 -7.11 2.27 6.06
N MET A 102 -6.93 1.99 4.77
CA MET A 102 -8.00 1.58 3.85
C MET A 102 -8.71 0.32 4.37
N LYS A 103 -10.06 0.35 4.33
CA LYS A 103 -10.93 -0.71 4.86
C LYS A 103 -11.65 -1.48 3.75
N GLY A 104 -11.79 -0.89 2.58
CA GLY A 104 -12.43 -1.49 1.41
C GLY A 104 -12.33 -0.59 0.19
N GLY A 105 -12.93 -1.02 -0.92
CA GLY A 105 -12.79 -0.36 -2.22
C GLY A 105 -11.51 -0.73 -2.95
N LYS A 106 -11.15 0.07 -3.95
CA LYS A 106 -10.01 -0.17 -4.84
C LYS A 106 -9.21 1.09 -5.13
N VAL A 107 -7.88 0.98 -5.12
CA VAL A 107 -6.97 2.03 -5.58
C VAL A 107 -6.09 1.47 -6.69
N VAL A 108 -6.04 2.13 -7.84
CA VAL A 108 -5.15 1.81 -8.96
C VAL A 108 -4.22 2.99 -9.22
N ILE A 109 -2.91 2.73 -9.26
CA ILE A 109 -1.89 3.75 -9.46
C ILE A 109 -1.10 3.40 -10.71
N ASN A 110 -1.22 4.23 -11.75
CA ASN A 110 -0.55 4.10 -13.04
C ASN A 110 0.79 4.88 -13.07
N GLY A 111 1.59 4.69 -12.02
CA GLY A 111 2.88 5.35 -11.81
C GLY A 111 3.60 4.75 -10.60
N ASP A 112 4.51 5.50 -10.00
CA ASP A 112 5.21 5.13 -8.77
C ASP A 112 4.50 5.67 -7.52
N ALA A 113 4.71 5.00 -6.39
CA ALA A 113 4.25 5.44 -5.07
C ALA A 113 5.43 5.68 -4.13
N ASP A 114 5.36 6.75 -3.34
CA ASP A 114 6.29 6.95 -2.23
C ASP A 114 5.95 5.99 -1.06
N SER A 115 6.49 6.29 0.11
CA SER A 115 6.56 5.41 1.25
C SER A 115 5.21 5.25 1.95
N TRP A 116 5.04 4.16 2.70
CA TRP A 116 3.82 3.86 3.46
C TRP A 116 2.55 3.65 2.61
N LEU A 117 2.69 3.18 1.37
CA LEU A 117 1.57 2.71 0.57
C LEU A 117 0.81 1.61 1.32
N GLY A 118 -0.49 1.81 1.54
CA GLY A 118 -1.33 0.82 2.27
C GLY A 118 -0.94 0.61 3.73
N CYS A 119 -0.25 1.57 4.36
CA CYS A 119 0.11 1.49 5.79
C CYS A 119 -1.14 1.28 6.65
N GLU A 120 -1.14 0.25 7.49
CA GLU A 120 -2.26 -0.15 8.35
C GLU A 120 -3.57 -0.52 7.63
N MET A 121 -3.48 -0.92 6.36
CA MET A 121 -4.64 -1.38 5.58
C MET A 121 -5.35 -2.56 6.27
N ALA A 122 -6.68 -2.51 6.33
CA ALA A 122 -7.54 -3.52 6.94
C ALA A 122 -8.41 -4.28 5.92
N GLY A 123 -8.58 -3.73 4.71
CA GLY A 123 -9.36 -4.34 3.63
C GLY A 123 -9.28 -3.55 2.33
N GLY A 124 -9.83 -4.10 1.25
CA GLY A 124 -9.78 -3.50 -0.09
C GLY A 124 -8.61 -4.01 -0.95
N GLU A 125 -8.40 -3.36 -2.10
CA GLU A 125 -7.35 -3.71 -3.06
C GLU A 125 -6.55 -2.47 -3.50
N ILE A 126 -5.23 -2.56 -3.46
CA ILE A 126 -4.32 -1.58 -4.06
C ILE A 126 -3.53 -2.26 -5.18
N ILE A 127 -3.56 -1.68 -6.39
CA ILE A 127 -2.76 -2.10 -7.54
C ILE A 127 -1.83 -0.96 -7.94
N LEU A 128 -0.53 -1.16 -7.79
CA LEU A 128 0.51 -0.25 -8.22
C LEU A 128 1.20 -0.78 -9.48
N ASN A 129 1.11 -0.03 -10.57
CA ASN A 129 1.69 -0.40 -11.86
C ASN A 129 3.16 0.01 -12.02
N GLY A 130 3.72 0.78 -11.08
CA GLY A 130 5.15 1.13 -11.00
C GLY A 130 5.82 0.58 -9.75
N ASN A 131 6.77 1.33 -9.22
CA ASN A 131 7.57 1.01 -8.04
C ASN A 131 7.01 1.68 -6.80
N ALA A 132 7.22 1.05 -5.64
CA ALA A 132 6.99 1.67 -4.35
C ALA A 132 8.31 2.00 -3.66
N SER A 133 8.30 2.99 -2.77
CA SER A 133 9.44 3.26 -1.89
C SER A 133 9.43 2.33 -0.66
N TYR A 134 9.54 2.87 0.55
CA TYR A 134 9.72 2.09 1.78
C TYR A 134 8.37 1.76 2.44
N TYR A 135 8.34 0.75 3.31
CA TYR A 135 7.22 0.54 4.25
C TYR A 135 5.85 0.26 3.60
N VAL A 136 5.80 -0.40 2.44
CA VAL A 136 4.52 -0.82 1.83
C VAL A 136 3.82 -1.81 2.75
N GLY A 137 2.55 -1.58 3.08
CA GLY A 137 1.78 -2.45 3.98
C GLY A 137 2.31 -2.53 5.42
N ALA A 138 3.13 -1.56 5.84
CA ALA A 138 3.74 -1.54 7.17
C ALA A 138 2.76 -1.10 8.28
N GLY A 139 3.22 -1.22 9.53
CA GLY A 139 2.64 -0.53 10.67
C GLY A 139 3.12 0.90 10.84
N TYR A 140 2.34 1.72 11.55
CA TYR A 140 2.82 3.04 11.94
C TYR A 140 3.86 2.93 13.06
N ARG A 141 4.62 4.02 13.28
CA ARG A 141 5.70 4.03 14.27
C ARG A 141 5.17 3.74 15.67
N GLY A 142 5.71 2.71 16.30
CA GLY A 142 5.34 2.26 17.65
C GLY A 142 4.23 1.21 17.68
N GLU A 143 3.60 0.93 16.54
CA GLU A 143 2.57 -0.10 16.44
C GLU A 143 3.20 -1.48 16.28
N SER A 144 2.62 -2.47 16.97
CA SER A 144 3.04 -3.88 16.87
C SER A 144 2.26 -4.66 15.82
N CYS A 145 1.32 -4.01 15.14
CA CYS A 145 0.41 -4.61 14.19
C CYS A 145 0.00 -3.59 13.12
N GLY A 146 0.59 -3.74 11.93
CA GLY A 146 0.39 -2.87 10.77
C GLY A 146 -0.79 -3.28 9.90
N MET A 147 -0.54 -3.70 8.66
CA MET A 147 -1.58 -4.20 7.77
C MET A 147 -2.28 -5.42 8.37
N ARG A 148 -3.61 -5.40 8.43
CA ARG A 148 -4.48 -6.43 9.05
C ARG A 148 -5.32 -7.20 8.03
N GLY A 149 -5.46 -6.67 6.82
CA GLY A 149 -6.27 -7.27 5.76
C GLY A 149 -6.18 -6.48 4.45
N GLY A 150 -6.87 -6.98 3.42
CA GLY A 150 -6.79 -6.42 2.07
C GLY A 150 -5.65 -7.00 1.24
N LYS A 151 -5.51 -6.52 0.01
CA LYS A 151 -4.51 -6.98 -0.95
C LYS A 151 -3.75 -5.81 -1.57
N ILE A 152 -2.42 -5.87 -1.55
CA ILE A 152 -1.54 -4.92 -2.24
C ILE A 152 -0.79 -5.70 -3.33
N THR A 153 -0.88 -5.24 -4.58
CA THR A 153 -0.09 -5.75 -5.69
C THR A 153 0.81 -4.64 -6.23
N VAL A 154 2.13 -4.87 -6.20
CA VAL A 154 3.13 -3.99 -6.80
C VAL A 154 3.71 -4.68 -8.03
N ASN A 155 3.50 -4.11 -9.22
CA ASN A 155 3.99 -4.66 -10.47
C ASN A 155 5.47 -4.34 -10.75
N GLY A 156 6.04 -3.35 -10.06
CA GLY A 156 7.47 -3.04 -10.07
C GLY A 156 8.20 -3.53 -8.81
N ASN A 157 9.19 -2.74 -8.38
CA ASN A 157 10.03 -3.02 -7.22
C ASN A 157 9.51 -2.30 -5.96
N THR A 158 9.95 -2.77 -4.79
CA THR A 158 9.82 -2.02 -3.53
C THR A 158 11.18 -1.84 -2.87
N LYS A 159 11.32 -0.82 -2.02
CA LYS A 159 12.53 -0.66 -1.19
C LYS A 159 12.39 -1.45 0.11
N ASP A 160 12.98 -0.94 1.18
CA ASP A 160 13.11 -1.64 2.45
C ASP A 160 11.79 -1.71 3.23
N TYR A 161 11.72 -2.66 4.16
CA TYR A 161 10.66 -2.79 5.16
C TYR A 161 9.25 -3.05 4.60
N LEU A 162 9.17 -3.71 3.44
CA LEU A 162 7.90 -4.25 2.90
C LEU A 162 7.19 -5.10 3.98
N GLY A 163 5.94 -4.80 4.32
CA GLY A 163 5.15 -5.58 5.27
C GLY A 163 5.70 -5.61 6.69
N GLU A 164 6.45 -4.58 7.12
CA GLU A 164 6.87 -4.42 8.52
C GLU A 164 5.66 -4.53 9.46
N HIS A 165 5.76 -5.37 10.49
CA HIS A 165 4.70 -5.58 11.48
C HIS A 165 3.35 -6.04 10.89
N MET A 166 3.32 -6.61 9.68
CA MET A 166 2.07 -7.12 9.08
C MET A 166 1.39 -8.16 10.00
N CYS A 167 0.07 -8.12 10.08
CA CYS A 167 -0.76 -9.01 10.91
C CYS A 167 -1.76 -9.83 10.09
N GLY A 168 -2.02 -9.44 8.85
CA GLY A 168 -2.99 -10.08 7.98
C GLY A 168 -3.08 -9.39 6.62
N GLY A 169 -3.77 -10.02 5.68
CA GLY A 169 -3.86 -9.58 4.28
C GLY A 169 -2.81 -10.22 3.39
N GLU A 170 -2.70 -9.70 2.17
CA GLU A 170 -1.82 -10.23 1.13
C GLU A 170 -1.01 -9.11 0.46
N ILE A 171 0.28 -9.32 0.30
CA ILE A 171 1.15 -8.45 -0.49
C ILE A 171 1.82 -9.30 -1.58
N LEU A 172 1.72 -8.87 -2.84
CA LEU A 172 2.44 -9.43 -3.98
C LEU A 172 3.34 -8.34 -4.58
N VAL A 173 4.64 -8.62 -4.68
CA VAL A 173 5.60 -7.78 -5.40
C VAL A 173 6.17 -8.57 -6.57
N LYS A 174 5.99 -8.08 -7.80
CA LYS A 174 6.48 -8.74 -9.02
C LYS A 174 7.96 -8.49 -9.30
N GLY A 175 8.52 -7.44 -8.72
CA GLY A 175 9.93 -7.09 -8.85
C GLY A 175 10.76 -7.47 -7.62
N ASP A 176 11.89 -6.78 -7.49
CA ASP A 176 12.82 -6.91 -6.37
C ASP A 176 12.33 -6.11 -5.16
N VAL A 177 12.75 -6.58 -3.98
CA VAL A 177 12.48 -5.95 -2.69
C VAL A 177 13.80 -5.68 -1.98
N GLY A 178 13.85 -4.55 -1.28
CA GLY A 178 15.03 -4.12 -0.52
C GLY A 178 15.29 -4.93 0.74
N LEU A 179 15.81 -4.22 1.75
CA LEU A 179 16.23 -4.78 3.02
C LEU A 179 15.05 -5.12 3.93
N LEU A 180 15.16 -6.24 4.65
CA LEU A 180 14.25 -6.65 5.74
C LEU A 180 12.76 -6.68 5.36
N PRO A 181 12.36 -7.26 4.21
CA PRO A 181 10.94 -7.49 3.96
C PRO A 181 10.38 -8.46 5.00
N ALA A 182 9.13 -8.23 5.38
CA ALA A 182 8.40 -8.97 6.40
C ALA A 182 9.05 -8.94 7.80
N ILE A 183 9.83 -7.89 8.11
CA ILE A 183 10.37 -7.75 9.47
C ILE A 183 9.25 -7.64 10.50
N SER A 184 9.39 -8.37 11.60
CA SER A 184 8.41 -8.43 12.69
C SER A 184 7.00 -8.87 12.26
N ASN A 185 6.90 -9.59 11.14
CA ASN A 185 5.62 -10.08 10.62
C ASN A 185 4.92 -11.02 11.61
N ASN A 186 3.62 -10.83 11.80
CA ASN A 186 2.76 -11.54 12.73
C ASN A 186 1.51 -12.11 12.04
N GLY A 187 1.42 -12.09 10.71
CA GLY A 187 0.36 -12.76 9.97
C GLY A 187 0.21 -12.29 8.53
N GLY A 188 -0.64 -12.97 7.76
CA GLY A 188 -0.84 -12.68 6.34
C GLY A 188 0.17 -13.40 5.44
N LYS A 189 0.10 -13.08 4.15
CA LYS A 189 0.91 -13.70 3.08
C LYS A 189 1.66 -12.62 2.29
N ILE A 190 2.97 -12.77 2.17
CA ILE A 190 3.81 -11.91 1.32
C ILE A 190 4.44 -12.80 0.25
N VAL A 191 4.29 -12.43 -1.01
CA VAL A 191 4.91 -13.10 -2.16
C VAL A 191 5.82 -12.11 -2.88
N ILE A 192 7.07 -12.49 -3.08
CA ILE A 192 8.10 -11.70 -3.76
C ILE A 192 8.59 -12.51 -4.95
N GLU A 193 8.35 -12.01 -6.15
CA GLU A 193 8.78 -12.67 -7.38
C GLU A 193 10.28 -12.46 -7.66
N GLY A 194 10.83 -11.33 -7.25
CA GLY A 194 12.23 -10.96 -7.43
C GLY A 194 13.12 -11.28 -6.22
N LYS A 195 14.19 -10.50 -6.08
CA LYS A 195 15.20 -10.65 -5.02
C LYS A 195 14.74 -10.06 -3.69
N ALA A 196 15.32 -10.55 -2.60
CA ALA A 196 15.13 -10.01 -1.26
C ALA A 196 16.41 -10.11 -0.42
N THR A 197 16.63 -9.15 0.48
CA THR A 197 17.78 -9.15 1.40
C THR A 197 17.32 -9.26 2.85
N MET A 198 17.86 -10.23 3.59
CA MET A 198 17.51 -10.50 5.00
C MET A 198 15.99 -10.59 5.27
N PRO A 199 15.22 -11.42 4.53
CA PRO A 199 13.78 -11.49 4.69
C PRO A 199 13.36 -12.05 6.06
N ALA A 200 12.16 -11.67 6.48
CA ALA A 200 11.41 -12.21 7.60
C ALA A 200 12.11 -12.14 8.97
N SER A 201 13.07 -11.23 9.16
CA SER A 201 13.66 -10.96 10.47
C SER A 201 12.60 -10.77 11.55
N GLU A 202 12.75 -11.39 12.72
CA GLU A 202 11.79 -11.27 13.82
C GLU A 202 10.34 -11.69 13.47
N MET A 203 10.12 -12.44 12.38
CA MET A 203 8.79 -12.94 12.02
C MET A 203 8.29 -13.92 13.08
N LYS A 204 7.12 -13.61 13.65
CA LYS A 204 6.38 -14.44 14.61
C LYS A 204 5.40 -15.39 13.93
N ASN A 205 4.66 -14.92 12.92
CA ASN A 205 3.64 -15.69 12.20
C ASN A 205 3.50 -15.17 10.76
N GLY A 206 2.75 -15.90 9.93
CA GLY A 206 2.50 -15.56 8.53
C GLY A 206 3.29 -16.42 7.55
N THR A 207 3.13 -16.15 6.26
CA THR A 207 3.81 -16.87 5.17
C THR A 207 4.52 -15.88 4.27
N VAL A 208 5.82 -16.09 4.06
CA VAL A 208 6.64 -15.31 3.12
C VAL A 208 7.15 -16.26 2.05
N ILE A 209 6.85 -15.99 0.78
CA ILE A 209 7.29 -16.78 -0.37
C ILE A 209 8.18 -15.92 -1.25
N ILE A 210 9.36 -16.42 -1.59
CA ILE A 210 10.35 -15.70 -2.41
C ILE A 210 10.75 -16.58 -3.59
N ASN A 211 10.47 -16.10 -4.80
CA ASN A 211 10.75 -16.83 -6.04
C ASN A 211 12.08 -16.43 -6.68
N GLY A 212 12.69 -15.33 -6.25
CA GLY A 212 14.01 -14.89 -6.67
C GLY A 212 15.10 -15.16 -5.64
N GLU A 213 16.24 -14.51 -5.83
CA GLU A 213 17.45 -14.71 -5.01
C GLU A 213 17.29 -14.08 -3.61
N VAL A 214 17.64 -14.85 -2.57
CA VAL A 214 17.72 -14.35 -1.19
C VAL A 214 19.18 -14.12 -0.82
N SER A 215 19.51 -12.87 -0.49
CA SER A 215 20.83 -12.48 0.05
C SER A 215 20.76 -12.37 1.58
N ASP A 216 21.83 -12.81 2.25
CA ASP A 216 22.01 -12.69 3.70
C ASP A 216 20.84 -13.27 4.52
N LEU A 217 20.46 -14.53 4.26
CA LEU A 217 19.50 -15.22 5.11
C LEU A 217 19.98 -15.26 6.57
N LEU A 218 19.11 -14.86 7.49
CA LEU A 218 19.47 -14.77 8.90
C LEU A 218 19.83 -16.16 9.46
N PRO A 219 20.91 -16.27 10.29
CA PRO A 219 21.34 -17.53 10.88
C PRO A 219 20.34 -18.09 11.90
N SER A 220 19.32 -17.31 12.27
CA SER A 220 18.22 -17.70 13.14
C SER A 220 17.09 -18.47 12.42
N TYR A 221 17.21 -18.68 11.11
CA TYR A 221 16.33 -19.58 10.36
C TYR A 221 16.90 -20.99 10.27
N LYS A 222 16.02 -21.98 10.40
CA LYS A 222 16.35 -23.39 10.22
C LYS A 222 15.60 -23.92 9.00
N GLU A 223 16.33 -24.56 8.08
CA GLU A 223 15.71 -25.29 6.97
C GLU A 223 15.00 -26.56 7.47
N GLU A 224 13.76 -26.75 7.02
CA GLU A 224 12.87 -27.86 7.38
C GLU A 224 12.28 -28.49 6.11
N GLY A 225 13.16 -29.05 5.28
CA GLY A 225 12.76 -29.79 4.09
C GLY A 225 12.15 -28.92 3.00
N THR A 226 11.14 -29.45 2.32
CA THR A 226 10.52 -28.80 1.16
C THR A 226 9.00 -28.74 1.28
N GLU A 227 8.40 -27.74 0.66
CA GLU A 227 6.95 -27.56 0.59
C GLU A 227 6.51 -27.29 -0.85
N GLU A 228 5.42 -27.90 -1.31
CA GLU A 228 4.86 -27.64 -2.63
C GLU A 228 3.71 -26.63 -2.51
N VAL A 229 3.82 -25.52 -3.23
CA VAL A 229 2.79 -24.48 -3.33
C VAL A 229 2.51 -24.22 -4.80
N GLU A 230 1.26 -24.40 -5.21
CA GLU A 230 0.80 -24.17 -6.59
C GLU A 230 1.66 -24.90 -7.65
N GLY A 231 2.12 -26.12 -7.34
CA GLY A 231 2.93 -26.94 -8.24
C GLY A 231 4.42 -26.55 -8.30
N VAL A 232 4.87 -25.62 -7.46
CA VAL A 232 6.28 -25.26 -7.31
C VAL A 232 6.79 -25.78 -5.97
N THR A 233 7.93 -26.47 -5.98
CA THR A 233 8.61 -26.95 -4.77
C THR A 233 9.55 -25.87 -4.24
N TYR A 234 9.43 -25.56 -2.95
CA TYR A 234 10.25 -24.58 -2.24
C TYR A 234 11.06 -25.25 -1.13
N ARG A 235 12.24 -24.71 -0.84
CA ARG A 235 12.94 -24.96 0.42
C ARG A 235 12.17 -24.24 1.53
N LYS A 236 11.81 -24.98 2.57
CA LYS A 236 11.05 -24.46 3.70
C LYS A 236 11.97 -24.09 4.83
N PHE A 237 11.77 -22.91 5.40
CA PHE A 237 12.49 -22.43 6.57
C PHE A 237 11.50 -22.05 7.67
N VAL A 238 11.87 -22.40 8.90
CA VAL A 238 11.13 -22.07 10.12
C VAL A 238 12.00 -21.22 11.05
N GLY A 239 11.34 -20.29 11.72
CA GLY A 239 11.95 -19.22 12.49
C GLY A 239 11.02 -18.00 12.50
N ASP A 240 11.47 -16.83 12.94
CA ASP A 240 12.81 -16.54 13.48
C ASP A 240 12.94 -17.11 14.92
N VAL A 241 13.94 -17.95 15.19
CA VAL A 241 14.07 -18.60 16.51
C VAL A 241 14.30 -17.61 17.65
N ASN A 242 14.84 -16.42 17.37
CA ASN A 242 15.09 -15.39 18.39
C ASN A 242 13.78 -14.89 19.03
N VAL A 243 12.67 -14.96 18.29
CA VAL A 243 11.34 -14.55 18.76
C VAL A 243 10.39 -15.72 18.96
N GLY A 244 10.89 -16.96 18.86
CA GLY A 244 10.07 -18.18 18.89
C GLY A 244 9.06 -18.23 17.74
N GLY A 245 9.47 -17.71 16.56
CA GLY A 245 8.62 -17.58 15.39
C GLY A 245 8.10 -18.91 14.86
N LYS A 246 6.83 -18.87 14.44
CA LYS A 246 6.08 -19.99 13.85
C LYS A 246 5.65 -19.69 12.41
N GLY A 247 6.14 -18.59 11.85
CA GLY A 247 5.90 -18.25 10.45
C GLY A 247 6.64 -19.20 9.51
N VAL A 248 6.23 -19.19 8.25
CA VAL A 248 6.81 -20.03 7.20
C VAL A 248 7.50 -19.14 6.18
N LEU A 249 8.80 -19.37 5.96
CA LEU A 249 9.56 -18.75 4.89
C LEU A 249 9.84 -19.81 3.83
N LEU A 250 9.35 -19.59 2.61
CA LEU A 250 9.54 -20.46 1.45
C LEU A 250 10.45 -19.75 0.46
N ILE A 251 11.55 -20.40 0.09
CA ILE A 251 12.53 -19.88 -0.88
C ILE A 251 12.65 -20.91 -1.99
N LYS A 252 12.52 -20.45 -3.24
CA LYS A 252 12.66 -21.29 -4.42
C LYS A 252 14.12 -21.72 -4.62
#